data_AF-A0A7J2KD44-F1
#
_entry.id   AF-A0A7J2KD44-F1
#
_cell.length_a   1.000
_cell.length_b   1.000
_cell.length_c   1.000
_cell.angle_alpha   90.00
_cell.angle_beta   90.00
_cell.angle_gamma   90.00
#
_symmetry.space_group_name_H-M   'P 1'
#
loop_
_entity.id
_entity.type
_entity.pdbx_description
1 polymer ?
#
loop_
_entity_poly.entity_id
_entity_poly.type
_entity_poly.pdbx_seq_one_letter_code
_entity_poly.pdbx_strand_id
1 'polypeptide(L)'
;MTKIRIKPLFKNPLENIVAYSPPQSEIYLGSPGITLLPNDRIAVSHDFFGPKSPCNKYGMPNTTRIYLSSDCGKSWKMVSEIREAYWSTLFYFKDSLYLLGTSAKYGDIVIRRSNDYGKTWTIPLDEDSGLLFRGGDGNNPPNYHCAPVPILVYRNRIWRGFEDNVTASWPEGFHTFVISSDIGKDLLKSSSWIMSNKLAYNPSLDSPEFGERAGWLEGNVVAGPDGDHSIIF
;
A
#
# COMPACT_ATOMS: atom_id res chain seq x y z
N MET A 1 16.72 -30.17 -5.00
CA MET A 1 15.61 -29.19 -5.10
C MET A 1 15.21 -29.08 -6.56
N THR A 2 14.00 -29.50 -6.92
CA THR A 2 13.48 -29.40 -8.28
C THR A 2 13.20 -27.93 -8.59
N LYS A 3 13.90 -27.34 -9.56
CA LYS A 3 13.63 -25.96 -10.01
C LYS A 3 12.18 -25.89 -10.49
N ILE A 4 11.30 -25.23 -9.74
CA ILE A 4 9.96 -24.90 -10.21
C ILE A 4 10.12 -23.99 -11.41
N ARG A 5 9.78 -24.50 -12.58
CA ARG A 5 9.84 -23.75 -13.84
C ARG A 5 8.49 -23.05 -14.01
N ILE A 6 8.38 -21.83 -13.51
CA ILE A 6 7.19 -21.00 -13.73
C ILE A 6 7.10 -20.72 -15.23
N LYS A 7 6.04 -21.23 -15.87
CA LYS A 7 5.71 -20.90 -17.25
C LYS A 7 4.66 -19.79 -17.23
N PRO A 8 4.90 -18.65 -17.89
CA PRO A 8 3.89 -17.60 -17.95
C PRO A 8 2.65 -18.12 -18.67
N LEU A 9 1.47 -17.75 -18.18
CA LEU A 9 0.18 -18.13 -18.78
C LEU A 9 -0.03 -17.43 -20.14
N PHE A 10 0.57 -16.26 -20.31
CA PHE A 10 0.49 -15.41 -21.50
C PHE A 10 1.87 -15.22 -22.12
N LYS A 11 1.94 -15.04 -23.44
CA LYS A 11 3.21 -14.76 -24.14
C LYS A 11 3.46 -13.28 -24.27
N ASN A 12 2.41 -12.50 -24.51
CA ASN A 12 2.44 -11.05 -24.53
C ASN A 12 1.67 -10.50 -23.32
N PRO A 13 2.26 -9.62 -22.48
CA PRO A 13 1.59 -9.04 -21.33
C PRO A 13 0.34 -8.21 -21.69
N LEU A 14 0.21 -7.75 -22.93
CA LEU A 14 -0.99 -7.05 -23.43
C LEU A 14 -2.15 -8.00 -23.78
N GLU A 15 -1.93 -9.32 -23.76
CA GLU A 15 -3.00 -10.31 -23.94
C GLU A 15 -3.99 -10.30 -22.77
N ASN A 16 -3.58 -9.80 -21.60
CA ASN A 16 -4.44 -9.74 -20.42
C ASN A 16 -4.27 -8.44 -19.65
N ILE A 17 -5.20 -7.51 -19.89
CA ILE A 17 -5.19 -6.17 -19.29
C ILE A 17 -6.23 -6.13 -18.17
N VAL A 18 -5.79 -5.85 -16.93
CA VAL A 18 -6.68 -5.69 -15.77
C VAL A 18 -7.49 -4.40 -15.89
N ALA A 19 -6.80 -3.30 -16.20
CA ALA A 19 -7.37 -1.97 -16.33
C ALA A 19 -6.53 -1.14 -17.32
N TYR A 20 -7.18 -0.22 -18.00
CA TYR A 20 -6.54 0.73 -18.91
C TYR A 20 -7.22 2.08 -18.77
N SER A 21 -6.43 3.14 -18.81
CA SER A 21 -6.92 4.51 -18.90
C SER A 21 -6.23 5.20 -20.07
N PRO A 22 -6.98 5.76 -21.05
CA PRO A 22 -6.38 6.45 -22.18
C PRO A 22 -5.71 7.75 -21.73
N PRO A 23 -4.55 8.14 -22.30
CA PRO A 23 -3.84 9.37 -21.91
C PRO A 23 -4.70 10.63 -21.97
N GLN A 24 -5.65 10.70 -22.91
CA GLN A 24 -6.58 11.82 -23.09
C GLN A 24 -7.54 12.02 -21.91
N SER A 25 -7.71 11.01 -21.06
CA SER A 25 -8.50 11.15 -19.82
C SER A 25 -7.79 12.01 -18.77
N GLU A 26 -6.45 12.10 -18.84
CA GLU A 26 -5.61 12.69 -17.79
C GLU A 26 -5.83 12.09 -16.39
N ILE A 27 -6.37 10.86 -16.36
CA ILE A 27 -6.50 9.99 -15.20
C ILE A 27 -5.60 8.80 -15.46
N TYR A 28 -4.55 8.65 -14.68
CA TYR A 28 -3.52 7.63 -14.86
C TYR A 28 -3.61 6.59 -13.75
N LEU A 29 -3.15 5.37 -14.04
CA LEU A 29 -3.25 4.23 -13.12
C LEU A 29 -1.87 3.96 -12.52
N GLY A 30 -1.77 3.98 -11.19
CA GLY A 30 -0.53 3.81 -10.45
C GLY A 30 -0.63 2.72 -9.39
N SER A 31 0.50 2.47 -8.73
CA SER A 31 0.53 1.77 -7.44
C SER A 31 -0.20 0.41 -7.46
N PRO A 32 0.24 -0.53 -8.32
CA PRO A 32 -0.43 -1.81 -8.44
C PRO A 32 -0.24 -2.65 -7.18
N GLY A 33 -1.32 -3.26 -6.68
CA GLY A 33 -1.30 -4.29 -5.65
C GLY A 33 -1.88 -5.59 -6.19
N ILE A 34 -1.41 -6.73 -5.71
CA ILE A 34 -1.91 -8.05 -6.12
C ILE A 34 -1.86 -9.04 -4.96
N THR A 35 -2.89 -9.87 -4.81
CA THR A 35 -2.90 -10.95 -3.83
C THR A 35 -3.70 -12.15 -4.31
N LEU A 36 -3.31 -13.33 -3.83
CA LEU A 36 -4.03 -14.57 -4.06
C LEU A 36 -5.15 -14.72 -3.01
N LEU A 37 -6.27 -15.27 -3.46
CA LEU A 37 -7.45 -15.59 -2.67
C LEU A 37 -7.73 -17.10 -2.75
N PRO A 38 -8.58 -17.67 -1.88
CA PRO A 38 -8.96 -19.07 -1.96
C PRO A 38 -9.56 -19.45 -3.32
N ASN A 39 -9.33 -20.71 -3.72
CA ASN A 39 -9.75 -21.29 -5.02
C ASN A 39 -9.10 -20.59 -6.23
N ASP A 40 -7.80 -20.29 -6.14
CA ASP A 40 -6.98 -19.71 -7.21
C ASP A 40 -7.55 -18.39 -7.79
N ARG A 41 -8.34 -17.69 -6.98
CA ARG A 41 -8.81 -16.33 -7.28
C ARG A 41 -7.68 -15.34 -7.07
N ILE A 42 -7.71 -14.27 -7.84
CA ILE A 42 -6.69 -13.21 -7.76
C ILE A 42 -7.42 -11.88 -7.60
N ALA A 43 -7.01 -11.10 -6.60
CA ALA A 43 -7.45 -9.71 -6.48
C ALA A 43 -6.31 -8.77 -6.82
N VAL A 44 -6.61 -7.71 -7.56
CA VAL A 44 -5.67 -6.67 -7.98
C VAL A 44 -6.24 -5.31 -7.59
N SER A 45 -5.36 -4.40 -7.17
CA SER A 45 -5.68 -3.00 -6.93
C SER A 45 -4.81 -2.06 -7.77
N HIS A 46 -5.32 -0.86 -8.04
CA HIS A 46 -4.54 0.30 -8.49
C HIS A 46 -5.21 1.57 -7.99
N ASP A 47 -4.45 2.66 -7.90
CA ASP A 47 -4.99 3.98 -7.60
C ASP A 47 -4.87 4.96 -8.77
N PHE A 48 -5.61 6.05 -8.67
CA PHE A 48 -5.67 7.08 -9.70
C PHE A 48 -4.76 8.25 -9.39
N PHE A 49 -3.93 8.66 -10.36
CA PHE A 49 -3.14 9.90 -10.28
C PHE A 49 -3.24 10.72 -11.57
N GLY A 50 -2.72 11.95 -11.57
CA GLY A 50 -2.77 12.86 -12.72
C GLY A 50 -3.80 13.98 -12.59
N PRO A 51 -3.82 14.92 -13.55
CA PRO A 51 -4.52 16.21 -13.42
C PRO A 51 -6.03 16.11 -13.17
N LYS A 52 -6.69 15.09 -13.71
CA LYS A 52 -8.15 14.89 -13.59
C LYS A 52 -8.53 13.78 -12.62
N SER A 53 -7.56 13.27 -11.85
CA SER A 53 -7.85 12.20 -10.90
C SER A 53 -8.75 12.67 -9.76
N PRO A 54 -9.61 11.78 -9.22
CA PRO A 54 -10.43 12.14 -8.09
C PRO A 54 -9.58 12.42 -6.85
N CYS A 55 -9.85 13.55 -6.21
CA CYS A 55 -9.06 14.04 -5.09
C CYS A 55 -9.93 14.30 -3.84
N ASN A 56 -9.27 14.39 -2.69
CA ASN A 56 -9.85 14.92 -1.46
C ASN A 56 -10.02 16.46 -1.53
N LYS A 57 -10.51 17.07 -0.44
CA LYS A 57 -10.68 18.54 -0.32
C LYS A 57 -9.39 19.36 -0.51
N TYR A 58 -8.22 18.73 -0.42
CA TYR A 58 -6.90 19.35 -0.61
C TYR A 58 -6.33 19.14 -2.01
N GLY A 59 -7.10 18.57 -2.94
CA GLY A 59 -6.62 18.27 -4.29
C GLY A 59 -5.64 17.09 -4.33
N MET A 60 -5.59 16.26 -3.28
CA MET A 60 -4.75 15.06 -3.24
C MET A 60 -5.50 13.83 -3.72
N PRO A 61 -4.92 13.03 -4.64
CA PRO A 61 -5.52 11.78 -5.08
C PRO A 61 -5.81 10.83 -3.91
N ASN A 62 -6.95 10.15 -3.96
CA ASN A 62 -7.45 9.38 -2.81
C ASN A 62 -8.36 8.19 -3.19
N THR A 63 -8.25 7.67 -4.40
CA THR A 63 -9.18 6.67 -4.92
C THR A 63 -8.45 5.44 -5.45
N THR A 64 -8.84 4.27 -4.97
CA THR A 64 -8.34 2.94 -5.36
C THR A 64 -9.46 2.11 -5.97
N ARG A 65 -9.18 1.30 -7.00
CA ARG A 65 -10.11 0.29 -7.53
C ARG A 65 -9.62 -1.13 -7.27
N ILE A 66 -10.56 -2.05 -7.08
CA ILE A 66 -10.30 -3.48 -6.89
C ILE A 66 -10.89 -4.27 -8.06
N TYR A 67 -10.12 -5.23 -8.55
CA TYR A 67 -10.47 -6.16 -9.61
C TYR A 67 -10.31 -7.58 -9.10
N LEU A 68 -11.20 -8.47 -9.55
CA LEU A 68 -11.19 -9.88 -9.20
C LEU A 68 -11.13 -10.73 -10.47
N SER A 69 -10.24 -11.72 -10.46
CA SER A 69 -10.24 -12.84 -11.40
C SER A 69 -10.64 -14.12 -10.69
N SER A 70 -11.48 -14.93 -11.34
CA SER A 70 -11.89 -16.26 -10.87
C SER A 70 -11.47 -17.39 -11.80
N ASP A 71 -10.56 -17.11 -12.73
CA ASP A 71 -10.10 -18.02 -13.78
C ASP A 71 -8.58 -17.96 -13.95
N CYS A 72 -7.86 -17.81 -12.83
CA CYS A 72 -6.39 -17.74 -12.77
C CYS A 72 -5.79 -16.58 -13.57
N GLY A 73 -6.46 -15.41 -13.58
CA GLY A 73 -5.99 -14.20 -14.24
C GLY A 73 -6.29 -14.13 -15.74
N LYS A 74 -7.20 -14.98 -16.27
CA LYS A 74 -7.59 -14.95 -17.69
C LYS A 74 -8.64 -13.88 -17.99
N SER A 75 -9.48 -13.54 -17.02
CA SER A 75 -10.40 -12.41 -17.11
C SER A 75 -10.51 -11.68 -15.77
N TRP A 76 -10.85 -10.39 -15.85
CA TRP A 76 -10.91 -9.48 -14.71
C TRP A 76 -12.24 -8.76 -14.67
N LYS A 77 -12.81 -8.64 -13.47
CA LYS A 77 -14.00 -7.84 -13.20
C LYS A 77 -13.67 -6.79 -12.15
N MET A 78 -13.95 -5.52 -12.44
CA MET A 78 -13.95 -4.48 -11.40
C MET A 78 -15.07 -4.77 -10.41
N VAL A 79 -14.72 -4.87 -9.12
CA VAL A 79 -15.66 -5.25 -8.05
C VAL A 79 -15.93 -4.12 -7.06
N SER A 80 -15.02 -3.15 -6.92
CA SER A 80 -15.25 -1.95 -6.10
C SER A 80 -14.34 -0.79 -6.49
N GLU A 81 -14.81 0.42 -6.16
CA GLU A 81 -14.02 1.66 -6.10
C GLU A 81 -14.11 2.18 -4.66
N ILE A 82 -12.97 2.50 -4.07
CA ILE A 82 -12.83 2.87 -2.66
C ILE A 82 -12.27 4.28 -2.60
N ARG A 83 -13.03 5.18 -1.97
CA ARG A 83 -12.58 6.53 -1.63
C ARG A 83 -11.82 6.53 -0.31
N GLU A 84 -11.00 7.54 -0.14
CA GLU A 84 -10.09 7.68 1.00
C GLU A 84 -9.14 6.49 1.13
N ALA A 85 -8.62 6.03 0.00
CA ALA A 85 -7.69 4.92 -0.11
C ALA A 85 -6.67 5.21 -1.23
N TYR A 86 -5.40 5.27 -0.85
CA TYR A 86 -4.29 5.54 -1.74
C TYR A 86 -3.07 4.72 -1.31
N TRP A 87 -2.20 4.38 -2.28
CA TRP A 87 -0.94 3.63 -2.08
C TRP A 87 -1.07 2.37 -1.22
N SER A 88 -2.24 1.76 -1.26
CA SER A 88 -2.61 0.74 -0.30
C SER A 88 -2.15 -0.65 -0.73
N THR A 89 -1.54 -1.39 0.18
CA THR A 89 -1.25 -2.82 -0.02
C THR A 89 -2.54 -3.63 0.11
N LEU A 90 -2.84 -4.41 -0.92
CA LEU A 90 -3.90 -5.41 -0.92
C LEU A 90 -3.34 -6.76 -0.47
N PHE A 91 -3.88 -7.35 0.60
CA PHE A 91 -3.39 -8.63 1.10
C PHE A 91 -4.50 -9.49 1.72
N TYR A 92 -4.45 -10.80 1.48
CA TYR A 92 -5.35 -11.76 2.11
C TYR A 92 -4.75 -12.29 3.41
N PHE A 93 -5.52 -12.26 4.49
CA PHE A 93 -5.07 -12.70 5.81
C PHE A 93 -6.25 -13.20 6.65
N LYS A 94 -6.12 -14.38 7.27
CA LYS A 94 -7.14 -14.98 8.15
C LYS A 94 -8.57 -14.87 7.61
N ASP A 95 -8.76 -15.43 6.42
CA ASP A 95 -10.04 -15.52 5.71
C ASP A 95 -10.66 -14.20 5.22
N SER A 96 -9.99 -13.06 5.43
CA SER A 96 -10.43 -11.74 4.98
C SER A 96 -9.41 -11.08 4.05
N LEU A 97 -9.91 -10.24 3.17
CA LEU A 97 -9.08 -9.37 2.33
C LEU A 97 -8.91 -8.03 3.05
N TYR A 98 -7.68 -7.54 3.11
CA TYR A 98 -7.34 -6.27 3.75
C TYR A 98 -6.72 -5.30 2.76
N LEU A 99 -6.95 -4.01 3.01
CA LEU A 99 -6.37 -2.90 2.27
C LEU A 99 -5.77 -1.93 3.29
N LEU A 100 -4.44 -1.84 3.33
CA LEU A 100 -3.68 -1.02 4.29
C LEU A 100 -2.83 0.00 3.53
N GLY A 101 -3.03 1.28 3.79
CA GLY A 101 -2.30 2.38 3.15
C GLY A 101 -2.69 3.73 3.75
N THR A 102 -2.69 4.77 2.92
CA THR A 102 -3.03 6.13 3.34
C THR A 102 -4.42 6.55 2.85
N SER A 103 -5.08 7.48 3.54
CA SER A 103 -6.40 7.97 3.13
C SER A 103 -6.34 8.88 1.89
N ALA A 104 -5.18 9.43 1.54
CA ALA A 104 -4.91 10.14 0.29
C ALA A 104 -3.39 10.15 0.04
N LYS A 105 -2.90 10.90 -0.96
CA LYS A 105 -1.45 11.14 -1.17
C LYS A 105 -0.74 11.49 0.16
N TYR A 106 -1.32 12.37 0.97
CA TYR A 106 -0.96 12.51 2.38
C TYR A 106 -2.24 12.45 3.20
N GLY A 107 -2.21 11.75 4.34
CA GLY A 107 -3.40 11.59 5.17
C GLY A 107 -3.18 10.59 6.29
N ASP A 108 -4.28 10.02 6.78
CA ASP A 108 -4.28 9.02 7.84
C ASP A 108 -3.71 7.69 7.34
N ILE A 109 -3.08 6.94 8.23
CA ILE A 109 -2.85 5.51 8.00
C ILE A 109 -4.14 4.77 8.32
N VAL A 110 -4.68 4.06 7.33
CA VAL A 110 -5.97 3.39 7.40
C VAL A 110 -5.88 1.95 6.94
N ILE A 111 -6.67 1.09 7.59
CA ILE A 111 -6.87 -0.30 7.18
C ILE A 111 -8.36 -0.58 6.98
N ARG A 112 -8.67 -1.33 5.92
CA ARG A 112 -10.03 -1.81 5.63
C ARG A 112 -10.02 -3.32 5.54
N ARG A 113 -11.17 -3.91 5.87
CA ARG A 113 -11.42 -5.34 5.73
C ARG A 113 -12.58 -5.57 4.77
N SER A 114 -12.46 -6.59 3.94
CA SER A 114 -13.52 -7.15 3.13
C SER A 114 -13.67 -8.64 3.42
N ASN A 115 -14.91 -9.09 3.59
CA ASN A 115 -15.28 -10.49 3.81
C ASN A 115 -15.94 -11.13 2.58
N ASP A 116 -16.00 -10.40 1.46
CA ASP A 116 -16.67 -10.82 0.23
C ASP A 116 -15.79 -10.66 -1.02
N TYR A 117 -14.48 -10.83 -0.82
CA TYR A 117 -13.44 -10.78 -1.86
C TYR A 117 -13.32 -9.41 -2.54
N GLY A 118 -13.50 -8.34 -1.77
CA GLY A 118 -13.29 -6.96 -2.20
C GLY A 118 -14.50 -6.29 -2.82
N LYS A 119 -15.71 -6.85 -2.69
CA LYS A 119 -16.94 -6.20 -3.19
C LYS A 119 -17.42 -5.12 -2.23
N THR A 120 -17.34 -5.38 -0.92
CA THR A 120 -17.64 -4.41 0.14
C THR A 120 -16.47 -4.32 1.12
N TRP A 121 -16.36 -3.15 1.78
CA TRP A 121 -15.24 -2.81 2.66
C TRP A 121 -15.74 -2.09 3.90
N THR A 122 -15.07 -2.31 5.04
CA THR A 122 -15.25 -1.47 6.23
C THR A 122 -14.81 -0.03 5.95
N ILE A 123 -15.35 0.92 6.73
CA ILE A 123 -15.06 2.35 6.64
C ILE A 123 -14.24 2.75 7.88
N PRO A 124 -13.04 3.34 7.73
CA PRO A 124 -12.19 3.75 8.85
C PRO A 124 -12.66 5.08 9.45
N LEU A 125 -13.74 5.06 10.23
CA LEU A 125 -14.32 6.26 10.82
C LEU A 125 -13.48 6.77 12.02
N ASP A 126 -12.91 5.84 12.78
CA ASP A 126 -12.27 6.08 14.07
C ASP A 126 -11.27 4.95 14.43
N GLU A 127 -10.69 5.06 15.62
CA GLU A 127 -9.71 4.15 16.19
C GLU A 127 -10.21 2.71 16.39
N ASP A 128 -11.51 2.45 16.33
CA ASP A 128 -12.10 1.12 16.48
C ASP A 128 -12.58 0.53 15.14
N SER A 129 -12.50 1.29 14.05
CA SER A 129 -13.08 0.93 12.74
C SER A 129 -12.11 0.98 11.56
N GLY A 130 -10.82 1.21 11.81
CA GLY A 130 -9.74 1.09 10.83
C GLY A 130 -8.91 2.35 10.61
N LEU A 131 -9.17 3.43 11.36
CA LEU A 131 -8.24 4.56 11.41
C LEU A 131 -7.14 4.22 12.40
N LEU A 132 -5.92 3.98 11.90
CA LEU A 132 -4.82 3.50 12.74
C LEU A 132 -4.01 4.65 13.34
N PHE A 133 -3.63 5.63 12.50
CA PHE A 133 -2.85 6.80 12.90
C PHE A 133 -3.34 8.02 12.14
N ARG A 134 -3.70 9.09 12.86
CA ARG A 134 -4.24 10.32 12.26
C ARG A 134 -3.14 11.12 11.56
N GLY A 135 -3.39 11.46 10.30
CA GLY A 135 -2.60 12.41 9.53
C GLY A 135 -2.88 13.84 9.98
N GLY A 136 -2.01 14.76 9.59
CA GLY A 136 -2.26 16.18 9.71
C GLY A 136 -3.11 16.71 8.55
N ASP A 137 -3.52 17.97 8.67
CA ASP A 137 -4.46 18.59 7.74
C ASP A 137 -3.74 19.17 6.52
N GLY A 138 -4.10 18.71 5.31
CA GLY A 138 -3.45 19.14 4.07
C GLY A 138 -2.00 18.70 4.01
N ASN A 139 -1.07 19.66 3.97
CA ASN A 139 0.38 19.41 4.00
C ASN A 139 0.98 19.62 5.40
N ASN A 140 0.16 19.81 6.43
CA ASN A 140 0.67 19.89 7.80
C ASN A 140 1.00 18.49 8.29
N PRO A 141 2.21 18.24 8.82
CA PRO A 141 2.57 16.91 9.30
C PRO A 141 1.75 16.49 10.54
N PRO A 142 1.56 15.17 10.77
CA PRO A 142 2.19 14.07 10.02
C PRO A 142 1.55 13.87 8.63
N ASN A 143 2.38 13.84 7.60
CA ASN A 143 1.98 13.59 6.21
C ASN A 143 2.35 12.17 5.85
N TYR A 144 1.56 11.20 6.30
CA TYR A 144 1.88 9.80 6.07
C TYR A 144 1.86 9.44 4.58
N HIS A 145 2.83 8.62 4.19
CA HIS A 145 3.13 8.20 2.83
C HIS A 145 3.54 6.71 2.85
N CYS A 146 3.29 6.01 1.74
CA CYS A 146 3.86 4.69 1.44
C CYS A 146 3.73 4.39 -0.06
N ALA A 147 4.14 3.20 -0.50
CA ALA A 147 3.70 2.57 -1.75
C ALA A 147 3.19 1.16 -1.46
N PRO A 148 2.39 0.54 -2.34
CA PRO A 148 1.85 -0.81 -2.14
C PRO A 148 2.93 -1.88 -2.23
N VAL A 149 3.68 -2.07 -1.15
CA VAL A 149 4.67 -3.14 -1.00
C VAL A 149 4.06 -4.31 -0.21
N PRO A 150 4.57 -5.55 -0.37
CA PRO A 150 4.06 -6.72 0.34
C PRO A 150 4.01 -6.57 1.87
N ILE A 151 3.01 -7.17 2.52
CA ILE A 151 2.98 -7.29 3.98
C ILE A 151 3.96 -8.39 4.43
N LEU A 152 4.80 -8.09 5.42
CA LEU A 152 5.59 -9.11 6.11
C LEU A 152 4.83 -9.64 7.32
N VAL A 153 4.52 -10.94 7.32
CA VAL A 153 4.10 -11.67 8.53
C VAL A 153 5.31 -12.43 9.06
N TYR A 154 5.85 -11.97 10.19
CA TYR A 154 7.05 -12.55 10.79
C TYR A 154 7.05 -12.39 12.31
N ARG A 155 7.50 -13.44 13.01
CA ARG A 155 7.50 -13.54 14.49
C ARG A 155 6.13 -13.19 15.12
N ASN A 156 5.05 -13.81 14.62
CA ASN A 156 3.67 -13.60 15.07
C ASN A 156 3.19 -12.14 14.96
N ARG A 157 3.75 -11.36 14.05
CA ARG A 157 3.38 -9.98 13.83
C ARG A 157 3.27 -9.65 12.35
N ILE A 158 2.40 -8.71 12.04
CA ILE A 158 2.38 -7.99 10.77
C ILE A 158 3.35 -6.82 10.88
N TRP A 159 4.11 -6.56 9.83
CA TRP A 159 5.03 -5.43 9.71
C TRP A 159 4.78 -4.68 8.41
N ARG A 160 4.80 -3.35 8.50
CA ARG A 160 4.61 -2.48 7.35
C ARG A 160 5.44 -1.21 7.46
N GLY A 161 6.19 -0.89 6.40
CA GLY A 161 6.94 0.37 6.28
C GLY A 161 6.04 1.52 5.82
N PHE A 162 6.31 2.71 6.32
CA PHE A 162 5.68 3.97 5.95
C PHE A 162 6.70 5.11 6.07
N GLU A 163 6.37 6.25 5.50
CA GLU A 163 7.11 7.49 5.67
C GLU A 163 6.19 8.61 6.20
N ASP A 164 6.77 9.59 6.87
CA ASP A 164 6.12 10.85 7.22
C ASP A 164 6.88 11.98 6.52
N ASN A 165 6.21 12.69 5.61
CA ASN A 165 6.81 13.85 4.95
C ASN A 165 6.73 15.09 5.84
N VAL A 166 7.68 15.22 6.77
CA VAL A 166 7.63 16.25 7.82
C VAL A 166 7.83 17.67 7.30
N THR A 167 8.42 17.84 6.11
CA THR A 167 8.66 19.14 5.47
C THR A 167 7.73 19.42 4.29
N ALA A 168 6.89 18.46 3.92
CA ALA A 168 6.14 18.43 2.66
C ALA A 168 7.03 18.60 1.40
N SER A 169 8.33 18.27 1.50
CA SER A 169 9.28 18.30 0.39
C SER A 169 9.64 16.88 -0.05
N TRP A 170 9.76 16.69 -1.36
CA TRP A 170 10.11 15.41 -1.97
C TRP A 170 11.53 15.48 -2.57
N PRO A 171 12.42 14.49 -2.29
CA PRO A 171 12.27 13.34 -1.39
C PRO A 171 12.82 13.57 0.04
N GLU A 172 13.51 14.67 0.31
CA GLU A 172 14.29 14.88 1.53
C GLU A 172 13.47 15.00 2.82
N GLY A 173 12.16 15.29 2.71
CA GLY A 173 11.27 15.45 3.84
C GLY A 173 10.80 14.14 4.48
N PHE A 174 11.04 13.00 3.84
CA PHE A 174 10.53 11.73 4.33
C PHE A 174 11.35 11.18 5.49
N HIS A 175 10.66 10.97 6.61
CA HIS A 175 11.17 10.19 7.73
C HIS A 175 10.53 8.82 7.72
N THR A 176 11.34 7.77 7.62
CA THR A 176 10.84 6.39 7.58
C THR A 176 10.53 5.83 8.97
N PHE A 177 9.53 4.97 9.05
CA PHE A 177 9.19 4.20 10.23
C PHE A 177 8.46 2.91 9.85
N VAL A 178 8.23 2.05 10.84
CA VAL A 178 7.40 0.85 10.68
C VAL A 178 6.21 0.90 11.62
N ILE A 179 5.11 0.30 11.19
CA ILE A 179 4.00 -0.07 12.07
C ILE A 179 3.93 -1.59 12.18
N SER A 180 3.43 -2.06 13.30
CA SER A 180 3.29 -3.50 13.55
C SER A 180 2.09 -3.82 14.43
N SER A 181 1.46 -4.97 14.17
CA SER A 181 0.39 -5.52 15.00
C SER A 181 0.62 -7.01 15.24
N ASP A 182 0.21 -7.49 16.41
CA ASP A 182 0.19 -8.93 16.70
C ASP A 182 -0.88 -9.62 15.83
N ILE A 183 -0.54 -10.76 15.24
CA ILE A 183 -1.45 -11.46 14.32
C ILE A 183 -2.76 -11.91 14.97
N GLY A 184 -2.81 -12.07 16.29
CA GLY A 184 -3.98 -12.49 17.07
C GLY A 184 -4.93 -11.35 17.43
N LYS A 185 -4.56 -10.09 17.16
CA LYS A 185 -5.38 -8.92 17.49
C LYS A 185 -6.33 -8.55 16.35
N ASP A 186 -7.35 -7.76 16.69
CA ASP A 186 -8.24 -7.18 15.70
C ASP A 186 -7.49 -6.07 14.95
N LEU A 187 -7.20 -6.32 13.67
CA LEU A 187 -6.43 -5.39 12.85
C LEU A 187 -7.15 -4.08 12.57
N LEU A 188 -8.49 -4.01 12.73
CA LEU A 188 -9.25 -2.77 12.55
C LEU A 188 -9.11 -1.80 13.73
N LYS A 189 -8.60 -2.25 14.88
CA LYS A 189 -8.41 -1.40 16.05
C LYS A 189 -7.03 -0.76 16.05
N SER A 190 -6.96 0.56 16.14
CA SER A 190 -5.72 1.32 16.33
C SER A 190 -4.90 0.79 17.51
N SER A 191 -5.56 0.44 18.62
CA SER A 191 -4.91 -0.11 19.83
C SER A 191 -4.18 -1.45 19.63
N SER A 192 -4.41 -2.14 18.51
CA SER A 192 -3.67 -3.35 18.13
C SER A 192 -2.32 -3.05 17.48
N TRP A 193 -2.11 -1.80 17.02
CA TRP A 193 -0.94 -1.38 16.28
C TRP A 193 0.01 -0.54 17.13
N ILE A 194 1.30 -0.69 16.85
CA ILE A 194 2.37 0.16 17.38
C ILE A 194 3.15 0.77 16.21
N MET A 195 3.73 1.94 16.44
CA MET A 195 4.61 2.65 15.50
C MET A 195 6.01 2.75 16.12
N SER A 196 7.05 2.53 15.33
CA SER A 196 8.43 2.79 15.75
C SER A 196 8.70 4.30 15.87
N ASN A 197 9.89 4.67 16.33
CA ASN A 197 10.40 6.01 16.07
C ASN A 197 10.54 6.25 14.55
N LYS A 198 10.56 7.53 14.16
CA LYS A 198 10.76 7.97 12.77
C LYS A 198 12.22 8.35 12.57
N LEU A 199 12.83 7.83 11.51
CA LEU A 199 14.25 8.07 11.16
C LEU A 199 14.34 9.02 9.97
N ALA A 200 15.08 10.10 10.15
CA ALA A 200 15.38 11.03 9.08
C ALA A 200 16.45 10.47 8.14
N TYR A 201 16.31 10.77 6.85
CA TYR A 201 17.37 10.53 5.89
C TYR A 201 18.63 11.34 6.25
N ASN A 202 19.79 10.70 6.23
CA ASN A 202 21.06 11.39 6.46
C ASN A 202 21.90 11.42 5.16
N PRO A 203 21.87 12.54 4.42
CA PRO A 203 22.62 12.66 3.16
C PRO A 203 24.14 12.59 3.37
N SER A 204 24.65 12.78 4.59
CA SER A 204 26.09 12.65 4.87
C SER A 204 26.59 11.20 4.75
N LEU A 205 25.68 10.22 4.66
CA LEU A 205 26.02 8.80 4.51
C LEU A 205 26.08 8.38 3.03
N ASP A 206 25.71 9.27 2.11
CA ASP A 206 25.69 8.95 0.69
C ASP A 206 27.11 8.89 0.12
N SER A 207 27.29 8.01 -0.87
CA SER A 207 28.47 8.08 -1.71
C SER A 207 28.46 9.43 -2.46
N PRO A 208 29.61 10.09 -2.66
CA PRO A 208 29.72 11.32 -3.45
C PRO A 208 29.16 11.23 -4.89
N GLU A 209 28.90 10.01 -5.37
CA GLU A 209 28.31 9.73 -6.68
C GLU A 209 26.76 9.85 -6.70
N PHE A 210 26.10 9.89 -5.53
CA PHE A 210 24.67 10.14 -5.44
C PHE A 210 24.38 11.62 -5.69
N GLY A 211 23.39 11.90 -6.53
CA GLY A 211 23.03 13.27 -6.91
C GLY A 211 22.50 14.12 -5.75
N GLU A 212 22.31 15.42 -6.02
CA GLU A 212 21.98 16.43 -4.99
C GLU A 212 20.58 16.28 -4.34
N ARG A 213 19.74 15.36 -4.83
CA ARG A 213 18.38 15.13 -4.31
C ARG A 213 18.17 13.64 -4.06
N ALA A 214 18.23 13.25 -2.79
CA ALA A 214 18.06 11.89 -2.34
C ALA A 214 17.25 11.83 -1.04
N GLY A 215 16.68 10.65 -0.77
CA GLY A 215 15.81 10.39 0.37
C GLY A 215 15.38 8.93 0.38
N TRP A 216 14.90 8.45 1.52
CA TRP A 216 14.29 7.12 1.63
C TRP A 216 12.80 7.21 1.32
N LEU A 217 12.33 6.36 0.41
CA LEU A 217 10.98 6.43 -0.14
C LEU A 217 10.47 5.02 -0.43
N GLU A 218 9.20 4.77 -0.13
CA GLU A 218 8.51 3.53 -0.52
C GLU A 218 9.13 2.25 0.06
N GLY A 219 9.66 2.34 1.28
CA GLY A 219 10.39 1.26 1.93
C GLY A 219 9.53 0.05 2.25
N ASN A 220 10.15 -1.13 2.23
CA ASN A 220 9.52 -2.40 2.58
C ASN A 220 10.26 -3.13 3.70
N VAL A 221 9.52 -3.79 4.59
CA VAL A 221 10.10 -4.63 5.65
C VAL A 221 10.29 -6.05 5.13
N VAL A 222 11.48 -6.61 5.26
CA VAL A 222 11.79 -8.00 4.92
C VAL A 222 12.43 -8.72 6.10
N ALA A 223 12.29 -10.04 6.15
CA ALA A 223 13.05 -10.86 7.08
C ALA A 223 14.48 -11.02 6.56
N GLY A 224 15.46 -10.70 7.41
CA GLY A 224 16.87 -10.95 7.17
C GLY A 224 17.23 -12.43 7.34
N PRO A 225 18.38 -12.86 6.79
CA PRO A 225 18.80 -14.26 6.77
C PRO A 225 19.05 -14.83 8.18
N ASP A 226 19.50 -14.00 9.13
CA ASP A 226 19.82 -14.41 10.50
C ASP A 226 18.62 -14.32 11.45
N GLY A 227 17.43 -14.04 10.90
CA GLY A 227 16.19 -13.90 11.66
C GLY A 227 15.95 -12.50 12.22
N ASP A 228 16.86 -11.54 12.03
CA ASP A 228 16.57 -10.12 12.28
C ASP A 228 15.71 -9.52 11.15
N HIS A 229 15.09 -8.36 11.38
CA HIS A 229 14.24 -7.69 10.40
C HIS A 229 15.05 -6.56 9.77
N SER A 230 14.99 -6.44 8.45
CA SER A 230 15.60 -5.33 7.72
C SER A 230 14.51 -4.55 7.01
N ILE A 231 14.63 -3.22 7.00
CA ILE A 231 13.86 -2.40 6.07
C ILE A 231 14.76 -2.20 4.85
N ILE A 232 14.21 -2.50 3.67
CA ILE A 232 14.84 -2.20 2.40
C ILE A 232 14.13 -0.96 1.85
N PHE A 233 14.92 0.07 1.58
CA PHE A 233 14.54 1.29 0.88
C PHE A 233 15.10 1.23 -0.54
#